data_AF-A0A948I0B9-F1
#
_entry.id   AF-A0A948I0B9-F1
#
_cell.length_a   1.000
_cell.length_b   1.000
_cell.length_c   1.000
_cell.angle_alpha   90.00
_cell.angle_beta   90.00
_cell.angle_gamma   90.00
#
_symmetry.space_group_name_H-M   'P 1'
#
loop_
_entity.id
_entity.type
_entity.pdbx_description
1 polymer ?
#
loop_
_entity_poly.entity_id
_entity_poly.type
_entity_poly.pdbx_seq_one_letter_code
_entity_poly.pdbx_strand_id
1 'polypeptide(L)'
;RADDIADHPDLTPDEKLARLAQIEAELPVHPAAALYGRELLVAFRQDAVQSRYADWPALMGYCRYSAAPVGRFLLDLFGEDRSLWPRADALCAALQVLNHLQDCGDDYRVLDRVYLPQDWLAADGVSDAALAGGTTPPALRRTLDRTLAETTALLDTSRPFIRQIQHRGLRVQAAIVQACGERLLARLRRQDPLVGRVRLTALDRLRCAVTGLVTGWRAA
;
A
#
# COMPACT_ATOMS: atom_id res chain seq x y z
N ARG A 1 9.19 11.75 8.30
CA ARG A 1 10.62 12.17 8.24
C ARG A 1 11.33 11.56 7.03
N ALA A 2 11.42 10.23 6.89
CA ALA A 2 12.06 9.61 5.72
C ALA A 2 11.23 9.73 4.44
N ASP A 3 9.93 9.46 4.53
CA ASP A 3 8.94 9.65 3.45
C ASP A 3 8.95 11.10 2.91
N ASP A 4 8.87 12.10 3.83
CA ASP A 4 8.95 13.52 3.47
C ASP A 4 10.24 13.90 2.71
N ILE A 5 11.37 13.20 2.95
CA ILE A 5 12.62 13.41 2.21
C ILE A 5 12.50 12.83 0.80
N ALA A 6 11.97 11.60 0.68
CA ALA A 6 11.79 10.93 -0.61
C ALA A 6 10.86 11.74 -1.53
N ASP A 7 9.84 12.37 -0.96
CA ASP A 7 8.82 13.12 -1.70
C ASP A 7 9.13 14.62 -1.82
N HIS A 8 10.26 15.09 -1.27
CA HIS A 8 10.59 16.51 -1.31
C HIS A 8 10.77 16.99 -2.77
N PRO A 9 10.03 18.00 -3.23
CA PRO A 9 10.05 18.42 -4.63
C PRO A 9 11.37 19.11 -5.02
N ASP A 10 11.96 19.86 -4.07
CA ASP A 10 13.16 20.67 -4.35
C ASP A 10 14.49 19.93 -4.13
N LEU A 11 14.47 18.65 -3.72
CA LEU A 11 15.70 17.88 -3.52
C LEU A 11 16.03 17.03 -4.75
N THR A 12 17.30 17.05 -5.14
CA THR A 12 17.82 16.12 -6.14
C THR A 12 17.85 14.68 -5.60
N PRO A 13 17.85 13.66 -6.48
CA PRO A 13 17.97 12.26 -6.04
C PRO A 13 19.17 12.01 -5.13
N ASP A 14 20.35 12.57 -5.44
CA ASP A 14 21.56 12.39 -4.63
C ASP A 14 21.41 12.99 -3.22
N GLU A 15 20.79 14.16 -3.09
CA GLU A 15 20.50 14.78 -1.79
C GLU A 15 19.51 13.95 -0.98
N LYS A 16 18.47 13.40 -1.63
CA LYS A 16 17.52 12.48 -0.99
C LYS A 16 18.23 11.25 -0.44
N LEU A 17 19.05 10.60 -1.27
CA LEU A 17 19.81 9.41 -0.89
C LEU A 17 20.77 9.68 0.27
N ALA A 18 21.49 10.81 0.24
CA ALA A 18 22.41 11.20 1.31
C ALA A 18 21.68 11.42 2.66
N ARG A 19 20.52 12.10 2.65
CA ARG A 19 19.71 12.32 3.86
C ARG A 19 19.08 11.02 4.38
N LEU A 20 18.64 10.12 3.49
CA LEU A 20 18.14 8.80 3.89
C LEU A 20 19.24 7.93 4.52
N ALA A 21 20.49 8.05 4.07
CA ALA A 21 21.63 7.37 4.70
C ALA A 21 21.90 7.89 6.13
N GLN A 22 21.70 9.18 6.39
CA GLN A 22 21.80 9.74 7.75
C GLN A 22 20.73 9.15 8.68
N ILE A 23 19.49 9.02 8.19
CA ILE A 23 18.42 8.36 8.95
C ILE A 23 18.76 6.90 9.27
N GLU A 24 19.36 6.17 8.32
CA GLU A 24 19.77 4.79 8.57
C GLU A 24 20.79 4.68 9.71
N ALA A 25 21.73 5.62 9.79
CA ALA A 25 22.75 5.64 10.85
C ALA A 25 22.17 5.93 12.25
N GLU A 26 20.99 6.56 12.31
CA GLU A 26 20.30 6.91 13.56
C GLU A 26 19.23 5.88 13.98
N LEU A 27 19.10 4.77 13.24
CA LEU A 27 18.10 3.75 13.56
C LEU A 27 18.27 3.20 14.99
N PRO A 28 17.17 2.84 15.65
CA PRO A 28 17.20 2.42 17.04
C PRO A 28 18.02 1.16 17.23
N VAL A 29 18.63 1.01 18.41
CA VAL A 29 19.43 -0.18 18.76
C VAL A 29 18.58 -1.47 18.80
N HIS A 30 17.25 -1.35 18.98
CA HIS A 30 16.37 -2.51 19.02
C HIS A 30 16.41 -3.29 17.70
N PRO A 31 16.91 -4.54 17.67
CA PRO A 31 17.25 -5.24 16.43
C PRO A 31 16.08 -5.39 15.45
N ALA A 32 14.88 -5.68 15.93
CA ALA A 32 13.70 -5.81 15.07
C ALA A 32 13.29 -4.46 14.45
N ALA A 33 13.30 -3.37 15.22
CA ALA A 33 12.95 -2.04 14.73
C ALA A 33 13.99 -1.54 13.72
N ALA A 34 15.28 -1.82 13.96
CA ALA A 34 16.35 -1.52 13.02
C ALA A 34 16.22 -2.32 11.71
N LEU A 35 15.82 -3.59 11.78
CA LEU A 35 15.61 -4.44 10.60
C LEU A 35 14.50 -3.86 9.70
N TYR A 36 13.30 -3.69 10.24
CA TYR A 36 12.16 -3.21 9.45
C TYR A 36 12.31 -1.76 9.03
N GLY A 37 12.97 -0.92 9.85
CA GLY A 37 13.34 0.44 9.46
C GLY A 37 14.26 0.47 8.24
N ARG A 38 15.24 -0.44 8.16
CA ARG A 38 16.10 -0.60 6.98
C ARG A 38 15.33 -1.09 5.77
N GLU A 39 14.41 -2.04 5.93
CA GLU A 39 13.55 -2.49 4.83
C GLU A 39 12.69 -1.34 4.25
N LEU A 40 12.10 -0.49 5.11
CA LEU A 40 11.37 0.69 4.65
C LEU A 40 12.27 1.70 3.93
N LEU A 41 13.50 1.90 4.41
CA LEU A 41 14.48 2.77 3.74
C LEU A 41 14.85 2.29 2.34
N VAL A 42 14.73 0.99 2.04
CA VAL A 42 14.87 0.50 0.65
C VAL A 42 13.80 1.10 -0.24
N ALA A 43 12.54 1.13 0.19
CA ALA A 43 11.46 1.74 -0.58
C ALA A 43 11.64 3.27 -0.73
N PHE A 44 12.01 3.98 0.34
CA PHE A 44 12.24 5.43 0.25
C PHE A 44 13.39 5.79 -0.71
N ARG A 45 14.43 4.96 -0.77
CA ARG A 45 15.50 5.13 -1.78
C ARG A 45 15.01 4.84 -3.18
N GLN A 46 14.19 3.81 -3.34
CA GLN A 46 13.56 3.48 -4.62
C GLN A 46 12.68 4.64 -5.10
N ASP A 47 11.86 5.23 -4.23
CA ASP A 47 11.02 6.40 -4.52
C ASP A 47 11.82 7.65 -4.91
N ALA A 48 13.09 7.74 -4.51
CA ALA A 48 13.97 8.85 -4.91
C ALA A 48 14.47 8.73 -6.36
N VAL A 49 14.47 7.54 -6.97
CA VAL A 49 15.10 7.29 -8.28
C VAL A 49 14.21 6.58 -9.30
N GLN A 50 13.16 5.90 -8.85
CA GLN A 50 12.25 5.13 -9.68
C GLN A 50 10.84 5.72 -9.60
N SER A 51 10.27 6.00 -10.77
CA SER A 51 8.97 6.65 -10.90
C SER A 51 7.93 5.79 -11.61
N ARG A 52 8.34 4.69 -12.26
CA ARG A 52 7.48 3.80 -13.07
C ARG A 52 7.80 2.34 -12.80
N TYR A 53 6.80 1.48 -12.96
CA TYR A 53 6.89 0.03 -12.71
C TYR A 53 6.52 -0.74 -13.97
N ALA A 54 7.45 -1.56 -14.46
CA ALA A 54 7.31 -2.25 -15.75
C ALA A 54 6.04 -3.13 -15.80
N ASP A 55 5.77 -3.85 -14.71
CA ASP A 55 4.68 -4.81 -14.60
C ASP A 55 4.19 -4.94 -13.14
N TRP A 56 3.15 -5.77 -12.94
CA TRP A 56 2.62 -6.06 -11.60
C TRP A 56 3.64 -6.68 -10.63
N PRO A 57 4.46 -7.68 -11.03
CA PRO A 57 5.57 -8.15 -10.20
C PRO A 57 6.52 -7.05 -9.72
N ALA A 58 6.88 -6.10 -10.58
CA ALA A 58 7.72 -4.96 -10.19
C ALA A 58 7.06 -4.09 -9.12
N LEU A 59 5.76 -3.80 -9.28
CA LEU A 59 4.99 -3.08 -8.25
C LEU A 59 4.91 -3.87 -6.94
N MET A 60 4.73 -5.19 -6.99
CA MET A 60 4.76 -6.04 -5.79
C MET A 60 6.15 -6.07 -5.14
N GLY A 61 7.21 -6.00 -5.94
CA GLY A 61 8.58 -5.83 -5.48
C GLY A 61 8.77 -4.54 -4.66
N TYR A 62 8.14 -3.45 -5.07
CA TYR A 62 8.09 -2.23 -4.28
C TYR A 62 7.26 -2.39 -3.00
N CYS A 63 6.04 -2.93 -3.09
CA CYS A 63 5.17 -3.17 -1.93
C CYS A 63 5.82 -4.04 -0.84
N ARG A 64 6.72 -4.94 -1.22
CA ARG A 64 7.53 -5.75 -0.29
C ARG A 64 8.38 -4.92 0.64
N TYR A 65 8.84 -3.75 0.22
CA TYR A 65 9.66 -2.86 1.04
C TYR A 65 8.86 -1.68 1.59
N SER A 66 7.88 -1.15 0.84
CA SER A 66 7.12 0.03 1.27
C SER A 66 6.02 -0.28 2.28
N ALA A 67 5.50 -1.52 2.31
CA ALA A 67 4.34 -1.86 3.14
C ALA A 67 4.52 -3.11 4.01
N ALA A 68 5.08 -4.20 3.46
CA ALA A 68 5.21 -5.47 4.19
C ALA A 68 5.99 -5.37 5.52
N PRO A 69 7.07 -4.57 5.65
CA PRO A 69 7.82 -4.49 6.91
C PRO A 69 6.97 -4.03 8.09
N VAL A 70 5.95 -3.20 7.87
CA VAL A 70 5.03 -2.72 8.92
C VAL A 70 4.21 -3.88 9.50
N GLY A 71 3.63 -4.72 8.63
CA GLY A 71 2.83 -5.87 9.05
C GLY A 71 3.69 -6.91 9.78
N ARG A 72 4.87 -7.21 9.26
CA ARG A 72 5.83 -8.15 9.87
C ARG A 72 6.32 -7.65 11.22
N PHE A 73 6.62 -6.36 11.35
CA PHE A 73 7.00 -5.77 12.63
C PHE A 73 5.92 -5.96 13.69
N LEU A 74 4.65 -5.71 13.35
CA LEU A 74 3.54 -5.91 14.28
C LEU A 74 3.41 -7.37 14.69
N LEU A 75 3.51 -8.32 13.75
CA LEU A 75 3.47 -9.75 14.07
C LEU A 75 4.61 -10.15 15.02
N ASP A 76 5.85 -9.76 14.69
CA ASP A 76 7.02 -10.09 15.51
C ASP A 76 6.96 -9.41 16.89
N LEU A 77 6.44 -8.18 16.98
CA LEU A 77 6.24 -7.45 18.25
C LEU A 77 5.29 -8.18 19.21
N PHE A 78 4.24 -8.80 18.67
CA PHE A 78 3.27 -9.57 19.45
C PHE A 78 3.64 -11.07 19.56
N GLY A 79 4.80 -11.47 19.04
CA GLY A 79 5.29 -12.85 19.12
C GLY A 79 4.49 -13.85 18.27
N GLU A 80 3.87 -13.39 17.19
CA GLU A 80 3.11 -14.25 16.27
C GLU A 80 4.04 -15.10 15.39
N ASP A 81 3.51 -16.21 14.87
CA ASP A 81 4.27 -17.13 14.03
C ASP A 81 4.60 -16.50 12.65
N ARG A 82 5.85 -16.64 12.20
CA ARG A 82 6.32 -16.08 10.91
C ARG A 82 5.67 -16.74 9.69
N SER A 83 5.04 -17.90 9.82
CA SER A 83 4.20 -18.50 8.78
C SER A 83 2.98 -17.63 8.42
N LEU A 84 2.64 -16.63 9.24
CA LEU A 84 1.61 -15.64 8.96
C LEU A 84 2.09 -14.53 8.01
N TRP A 85 3.41 -14.34 7.85
CA TRP A 85 3.99 -13.25 7.06
C TRP A 85 3.45 -13.17 5.63
N PRO A 86 3.37 -14.26 4.83
CA PRO A 86 2.90 -14.15 3.45
C PRO A 86 1.48 -13.58 3.33
N ARG A 87 0.62 -13.83 4.32
CA ARG A 87 -0.76 -13.34 4.31
C ARG A 87 -0.87 -11.92 4.87
N ALA A 88 -0.02 -11.55 5.83
CA ALA A 88 0.11 -10.17 6.28
C ALA A 88 0.70 -9.28 5.18
N ASP A 89 1.71 -9.77 4.47
CA ASP A 89 2.30 -9.10 3.31
C ASP A 89 1.26 -8.86 2.22
N ALA A 90 0.37 -9.83 1.96
CA ALA A 90 -0.72 -9.66 0.99
C ALA A 90 -1.69 -8.55 1.41
N LEU A 91 -2.05 -8.45 2.71
CA LEU A 91 -2.89 -7.36 3.20
C LEU A 91 -2.18 -6.01 3.07
N CYS A 92 -0.92 -5.92 3.49
CA CYS A 92 -0.11 -4.71 3.38
C CYS A 92 0.03 -4.26 1.91
N ALA A 93 0.34 -5.17 1.00
CA ALA A 93 0.41 -4.88 -0.42
C ALA A 93 -0.94 -4.42 -0.98
N ALA A 94 -2.05 -5.05 -0.59
CA ALA A 94 -3.37 -4.63 -1.03
C ALA A 94 -3.68 -3.18 -0.61
N LEU A 95 -3.43 -2.84 0.67
CA LEU A 95 -3.64 -1.49 1.18
C LEU A 95 -2.76 -0.46 0.46
N GLN A 96 -1.51 -0.82 0.20
CA GLN A 96 -0.57 0.04 -0.50
C GLN A 96 -1.01 0.31 -1.95
N VAL A 97 -1.44 -0.73 -2.67
CA VAL A 97 -2.00 -0.55 -4.02
C VAL A 97 -3.26 0.32 -3.98
N LEU A 98 -4.16 0.11 -3.00
CA LEU A 98 -5.34 0.96 -2.86
C LEU A 98 -4.97 2.42 -2.61
N ASN A 99 -3.96 2.70 -1.78
CA ASN A 99 -3.45 4.07 -1.58
C ASN A 99 -2.96 4.66 -2.90
N HIS A 100 -2.13 3.93 -3.66
CA HIS A 100 -1.66 4.37 -4.97
C HIS A 100 -2.81 4.66 -5.94
N LEU A 101 -3.88 3.86 -5.93
CA LEU A 101 -5.05 4.13 -6.77
C LEU A 101 -5.84 5.37 -6.32
N GLN A 102 -5.93 5.63 -5.01
CA GLN A 102 -6.59 6.84 -4.49
C GLN A 102 -5.87 8.12 -4.91
N ASP A 103 -4.55 8.04 -4.98
CA ASP A 103 -3.65 9.19 -5.13
C ASP A 103 -3.00 9.27 -6.51
N CYS A 104 -3.32 8.35 -7.44
CA CYS A 104 -2.65 8.21 -8.75
C CYS A 104 -2.55 9.50 -9.59
N GLY A 105 -3.54 10.39 -9.51
CA GLY A 105 -3.48 11.69 -10.19
C GLY A 105 -2.53 12.67 -9.51
N ASP A 106 -2.52 12.72 -8.18
CA ASP A 106 -1.63 13.59 -7.41
C ASP A 106 -0.18 13.05 -7.44
N ASP A 107 0.00 11.74 -7.32
CA ASP A 107 1.31 11.07 -7.48
C ASP A 107 1.95 11.42 -8.83
N TYR A 108 1.16 11.41 -9.92
CA TYR A 108 1.64 11.82 -11.23
C TYR A 108 1.95 13.32 -11.31
N ARG A 109 1.01 14.18 -10.88
CA ARG A 109 1.15 15.64 -11.06
C ARG A 109 2.21 16.28 -10.15
N VAL A 110 2.35 15.77 -8.93
CA VAL A 110 3.17 16.39 -7.89
C VAL A 110 4.52 15.69 -7.77
N LEU A 111 4.56 14.37 -7.92
CA LEU A 111 5.76 13.56 -7.68
C LEU A 111 6.35 12.97 -8.97
N ASP A 112 5.68 13.13 -10.11
CA ASP A 112 6.04 12.47 -11.37
C ASP A 112 6.13 10.94 -11.23
N ARG A 113 5.25 10.34 -10.41
CA ARG A 113 5.22 8.88 -10.16
C ARG A 113 3.96 8.23 -10.70
N VAL A 114 4.11 7.04 -11.27
CA VAL A 114 3.03 6.18 -11.76
C VAL A 114 3.24 4.76 -11.25
N TYR A 115 2.39 4.35 -10.31
CA TYR A 115 2.40 3.01 -9.71
C TYR A 115 1.59 1.99 -10.51
N LEU A 116 0.80 2.41 -11.50
CA LEU A 116 0.10 1.48 -12.38
C LEU A 116 1.11 0.71 -13.25
N PRO A 117 0.94 -0.60 -13.45
CA PRO A 117 1.80 -1.39 -14.33
C PRO A 117 1.84 -0.83 -15.75
N GLN A 118 3.05 -0.54 -16.22
CA GLN A 118 3.28 0.12 -17.51
C GLN A 118 2.90 -0.78 -18.70
N ASP A 119 3.11 -2.08 -18.58
CA ASP A 119 2.66 -3.07 -19.56
C ASP A 119 1.13 -3.05 -19.77
N TRP A 120 0.36 -2.80 -18.71
CA TRP A 120 -1.11 -2.73 -18.79
C TRP A 120 -1.58 -1.40 -19.37
N LEU A 121 -0.97 -0.29 -18.96
CA LEU A 121 -1.24 1.01 -19.57
C LEU A 121 -0.97 0.96 -21.09
N ALA A 122 0.18 0.40 -21.48
CA ALA A 122 0.53 0.22 -22.89
C ALA A 122 -0.46 -0.70 -23.63
N ALA A 123 -0.87 -1.81 -23.02
CA ALA A 123 -1.86 -2.73 -23.60
C ALA A 123 -3.24 -2.08 -23.81
N ASP A 124 -3.61 -1.13 -22.94
CA ASP A 124 -4.84 -0.36 -23.06
C ASP A 124 -4.70 0.90 -23.95
N GLY A 125 -3.50 1.18 -24.47
CA GLY A 125 -3.20 2.36 -25.29
C GLY A 125 -3.21 3.67 -24.49
N VAL A 126 -2.87 3.61 -23.21
CA VAL A 126 -2.89 4.74 -22.27
C VAL A 126 -1.46 5.20 -22.00
N SER A 127 -1.22 6.50 -22.10
CA SER A 127 0.02 7.12 -21.61
C SER A 127 -0.17 7.64 -20.18
N ASP A 128 0.94 7.77 -19.44
CA ASP A 128 0.96 8.35 -18.09
C ASP A 128 0.21 9.69 -18.00
N ALA A 129 0.27 10.52 -19.06
CA ALA A 129 -0.40 11.81 -19.13
C ALA A 129 -1.93 11.74 -18.94
N ALA A 130 -2.56 10.59 -19.14
CA ALA A 130 -3.97 10.40 -18.83
C ALA A 130 -4.29 10.59 -17.33
N LEU A 131 -3.33 10.35 -16.44
CA LEU A 131 -3.46 10.57 -14.99
C LEU A 131 -3.49 12.06 -14.61
N ALA A 132 -3.02 12.94 -15.50
CA ALA A 132 -3.09 14.38 -15.32
C ALA A 132 -4.53 14.91 -15.44
N GLY A 133 -5.41 14.15 -16.10
CA GLY A 133 -6.80 14.54 -16.36
C GLY A 133 -7.64 14.65 -15.07
N GLY A 134 -8.79 15.32 -15.19
CA GLY A 134 -9.77 15.44 -14.10
C GLY A 134 -10.83 14.31 -14.08
N THR A 135 -10.76 13.37 -15.02
CA THR A 135 -11.65 12.21 -15.12
C THR A 135 -10.87 11.03 -15.69
N THR A 136 -11.24 9.81 -15.32
CA THR A 136 -10.64 8.57 -15.82
C THR A 136 -11.22 8.23 -17.19
N PRO A 137 -10.44 8.27 -18.29
CA PRO A 137 -10.92 7.82 -19.59
C PRO A 137 -11.23 6.32 -19.59
N PRO A 138 -12.12 5.81 -20.47
CA PRO A 138 -12.49 4.39 -20.49
C PRO A 138 -11.30 3.43 -20.62
N ALA A 139 -10.23 3.83 -21.32
CA ALA A 139 -9.02 3.02 -21.46
C ALA A 139 -8.25 2.90 -20.14
N LEU A 140 -7.97 4.02 -19.47
CA LEU A 140 -7.34 4.02 -18.14
C LEU A 140 -8.20 3.27 -17.11
N ARG A 141 -9.53 3.37 -17.22
CA ARG A 141 -10.45 2.68 -16.33
C ARG A 141 -10.26 1.17 -16.36
N ARG A 142 -9.98 0.58 -17.54
CA ARG A 142 -9.70 -0.87 -17.65
C ARG A 142 -8.43 -1.26 -16.89
N THR A 143 -7.38 -0.44 -16.97
CA THR A 143 -6.15 -0.66 -16.20
C THR A 143 -6.38 -0.54 -14.70
N LEU A 144 -7.17 0.45 -14.24
CA LEU A 144 -7.58 0.56 -12.84
C LEU A 144 -8.38 -0.66 -12.38
N ASP A 145 -9.34 -1.11 -13.17
CA ASP A 145 -10.18 -2.27 -12.85
C ASP A 145 -9.38 -3.58 -12.81
N ARG A 146 -8.39 -3.75 -13.71
CA ARG A 146 -7.44 -4.86 -13.66
C ARG A 146 -6.59 -4.81 -12.39
N THR A 147 -6.11 -3.63 -12.02
CA THR A 147 -5.34 -3.43 -10.77
C THR A 147 -6.20 -3.74 -9.54
N LEU A 148 -7.46 -3.33 -9.52
CA LEU A 148 -8.43 -3.67 -8.47
C LEU A 148 -8.75 -5.18 -8.44
N ALA A 149 -8.71 -5.88 -9.57
CA ALA A 149 -8.89 -7.33 -9.63
C ALA A 149 -7.72 -8.06 -8.95
N GLU A 150 -6.47 -7.73 -9.28
CA GLU A 150 -5.31 -8.30 -8.58
C GLU A 150 -5.28 -7.93 -7.09
N THR A 151 -5.67 -6.69 -6.76
CA THR A 151 -5.82 -6.26 -5.36
C THR A 151 -6.89 -7.05 -4.61
N THR A 152 -7.93 -7.52 -5.30
CA THR A 152 -8.94 -8.42 -4.70
C THR A 152 -8.31 -9.75 -4.34
N ALA A 153 -7.48 -10.32 -5.23
CA ALA A 153 -6.78 -11.58 -4.97
C ALA A 153 -5.83 -11.48 -3.76
N LEU A 154 -5.18 -10.32 -3.56
CA LEU A 154 -4.38 -10.04 -2.37
C LEU A 154 -5.24 -10.04 -1.09
N LEU A 155 -6.39 -9.34 -1.11
CA LEU A 155 -7.31 -9.31 0.04
C LEU A 155 -7.93 -10.68 0.35
N ASP A 156 -8.18 -11.49 -0.68
CA ASP A 156 -8.69 -12.86 -0.48
C ASP A 156 -7.59 -13.78 0.09
N THR A 157 -6.33 -13.59 -0.33
CA THR A 157 -5.18 -14.29 0.24
C THR A 157 -4.96 -13.94 1.72
N SER A 158 -5.19 -12.69 2.10
CA SER A 158 -5.02 -12.24 3.48
C SER A 158 -6.18 -12.66 4.40
N ARG A 159 -7.41 -12.70 3.91
CA ARG A 159 -8.60 -12.92 4.75
C ARG A 159 -8.49 -14.08 5.77
N PRO A 160 -7.94 -15.27 5.43
CA PRO A 160 -7.83 -16.37 6.38
C PRO A 160 -6.90 -16.10 7.58
N PHE A 161 -5.85 -15.28 7.42
CA PHE A 161 -4.80 -15.13 8.46
C PHE A 161 -5.30 -14.42 9.71
N ILE A 162 -6.34 -13.61 9.59
CA ILE A 162 -6.96 -12.92 10.72
C ILE A 162 -7.32 -13.93 11.83
N ARG A 163 -7.83 -15.11 11.47
CA ARG A 163 -8.19 -16.14 12.46
C ARG A 163 -6.99 -16.86 13.08
N GLN A 164 -5.82 -16.76 12.45
CA GLN A 164 -4.60 -17.44 12.86
C GLN A 164 -3.78 -16.60 13.86
N ILE A 165 -4.04 -15.28 13.93
CA ILE A 165 -3.44 -14.38 14.92
C ILE A 165 -3.91 -14.77 16.33
N GLN A 166 -2.96 -15.05 17.22
CA GLN A 166 -3.22 -15.47 18.59
C GLN A 166 -3.59 -14.27 19.49
N HIS A 167 -2.86 -13.16 19.34
CA HIS A 167 -3.06 -11.96 20.11
C HIS A 167 -4.38 -11.27 19.74
N ARG A 168 -5.34 -11.29 20.67
CA ARG A 168 -6.73 -10.85 20.45
C ARG A 168 -6.84 -9.41 19.95
N GLY A 169 -6.06 -8.50 20.54
CA GLY A 169 -6.07 -7.09 20.15
C GLY A 169 -5.59 -6.91 18.71
N LEU A 170 -4.49 -7.58 18.35
CA LEU A 170 -3.91 -7.51 17.01
C LEU A 170 -4.87 -8.13 15.98
N ARG A 171 -5.50 -9.25 16.34
CA ARG A 171 -6.51 -9.91 15.51
C ARG A 171 -7.69 -9.00 15.16
N VAL A 172 -8.24 -8.29 16.15
CA VAL A 172 -9.32 -7.32 15.92
C VAL A 172 -8.83 -6.20 15.01
N GLN A 173 -7.64 -5.64 15.24
CA GLN A 173 -7.10 -4.58 14.39
C GLN A 173 -6.91 -5.06 12.94
N ALA A 174 -6.32 -6.23 12.73
CA ALA A 174 -6.17 -6.84 11.40
C ALA A 174 -7.53 -7.05 10.71
N ALA A 175 -8.55 -7.49 11.47
CA ALA A 175 -9.91 -7.66 10.95
C ALA A 175 -10.54 -6.32 10.51
N ILE A 176 -10.33 -5.24 11.27
CA ILE A 176 -10.80 -3.90 10.92
C ILE A 176 -10.09 -3.40 9.66
N VAL A 177 -8.77 -3.55 9.60
CA VAL A 177 -7.94 -3.14 8.47
C VAL A 177 -8.33 -3.87 7.19
N GLN A 178 -8.54 -5.19 7.26
CA GLN A 178 -9.07 -5.99 6.16
C GLN A 178 -10.42 -5.46 5.67
N ALA A 179 -11.36 -5.22 6.59
CA ALA A 179 -12.69 -4.70 6.23
C ALA A 179 -12.61 -3.29 5.58
N CYS A 180 -11.69 -2.44 6.07
CA CYS A 180 -11.40 -1.14 5.47
C CYS A 180 -10.87 -1.28 4.04
N GLY A 181 -9.91 -2.18 3.80
CA GLY A 181 -9.35 -2.45 2.47
C GLY A 181 -10.42 -2.92 1.49
N GLU A 182 -11.24 -3.90 1.87
CA GLU A 182 -12.35 -4.40 1.07
C GLU A 182 -13.38 -3.32 0.74
N ARG A 183 -13.68 -2.46 1.72
CA ARG A 183 -14.61 -1.35 1.52
C ARG A 183 -14.04 -0.29 0.58
N LEU A 184 -12.77 0.05 0.74
CA LEU A 184 -12.10 1.04 -0.11
C LEU A 184 -12.01 0.53 -1.55
N LEU A 185 -11.64 -0.74 -1.74
CA LEU A 185 -11.67 -1.41 -3.04
C LEU A 185 -13.07 -1.32 -3.69
N ALA A 186 -14.12 -1.63 -2.94
CA ALA A 186 -15.49 -1.53 -3.44
C ALA A 186 -15.90 -0.09 -3.83
N ARG A 187 -15.34 0.92 -3.17
CA ARG A 187 -15.55 2.32 -3.51
C ARG A 187 -14.79 2.72 -4.77
N LEU A 188 -13.51 2.35 -4.89
CA LEU A 188 -12.68 2.61 -6.09
C LEU A 188 -13.26 1.93 -7.34
N ARG A 189 -13.90 0.77 -7.18
CA ARG A 189 -14.69 0.14 -8.27
C ARG A 189 -15.87 0.98 -8.76
N ARG A 190 -16.36 1.96 -8.01
CA ARG A 190 -17.56 2.74 -8.35
C ARG A 190 -17.31 4.22 -8.56
N GLN A 191 -16.27 4.75 -7.93
CA GLN A 191 -15.89 6.15 -7.97
C GLN A 191 -14.65 6.33 -8.84
N ASP A 192 -14.49 7.55 -9.33
CA ASP A 192 -13.37 7.95 -10.17
C ASP A 192 -12.30 8.65 -9.29
N PRO A 193 -11.10 8.07 -9.14
CA PRO A 193 -10.04 8.67 -8.33
C PRO A 193 -9.48 9.98 -8.90
N LEU A 194 -9.65 10.24 -10.21
CA LEU A 194 -9.16 11.48 -10.84
C LEU A 194 -10.13 12.66 -10.66
N VAL A 195 -11.43 12.39 -10.46
CA VAL A 195 -12.44 13.43 -10.14
C VAL A 195 -12.26 13.93 -8.71
N GLY A 196 -11.91 13.02 -7.80
CA GLY A 196 -11.67 13.36 -6.41
C GLY A 196 -11.21 12.14 -5.64
N ARG A 197 -10.39 12.40 -4.62
CA ARG A 197 -9.78 11.35 -3.81
C ARG A 197 -10.86 10.47 -3.17
N VAL A 198 -10.91 9.21 -3.59
CA VAL A 198 -11.86 8.23 -3.05
C VAL A 198 -11.47 7.91 -1.62
N ARG A 199 -12.35 8.14 -0.64
CA ARG A 199 -12.06 7.90 0.77
C ARG A 199 -13.16 7.10 1.45
N LEU A 200 -12.80 6.42 2.53
CA LEU A 200 -13.79 5.84 3.44
C LEU A 200 -14.54 6.98 4.16
N THR A 201 -15.87 6.87 4.19
CA THR A 201 -16.72 7.79 4.97
C THR A 201 -16.66 7.44 6.47
N ALA A 202 -17.20 8.32 7.32
CA ALA A 202 -17.34 8.02 8.75
C ALA A 202 -18.20 6.76 8.98
N LEU A 203 -19.27 6.59 8.21
CA LEU A 203 -20.12 5.41 8.25
C LEU A 203 -19.39 4.16 7.78
N ASP A 204 -18.56 4.26 6.74
CA ASP A 204 -17.71 3.15 6.28
C ASP A 204 -16.74 2.73 7.39
N ARG A 205 -16.04 3.68 8.02
CA ARG A 205 -15.13 3.40 9.14
C ARG A 205 -15.85 2.72 10.31
N LEU A 206 -17.03 3.21 10.68
CA LEU A 206 -17.86 2.59 11.72
C LEU A 206 -18.23 1.16 11.36
N ARG A 207 -18.68 0.92 10.12
CA ARG A 207 -19.01 -0.44 9.64
C ARG A 207 -17.80 -1.37 9.65
N CYS A 208 -16.63 -0.88 9.25
CA CYS A 208 -15.39 -1.66 9.30
C CYS A 208 -14.99 -1.99 10.74
N ALA A 209 -15.12 -1.03 11.66
CA ALA A 209 -14.88 -1.23 13.09
C ALA A 209 -15.82 -2.31 13.66
N VAL A 210 -17.14 -2.20 13.43
CA VAL A 210 -18.12 -3.19 13.89
C VAL A 210 -17.86 -4.57 13.28
N THR A 211 -17.61 -4.64 11.97
CA THR A 211 -17.32 -5.91 11.27
C THR A 211 -16.04 -6.56 11.80
N GLY A 212 -14.99 -5.77 12.00
CA GLY A 212 -13.72 -6.24 12.51
C GLY A 212 -13.79 -6.68 13.97
N LEU A 213 -14.54 -5.97 14.82
CA LEU A 213 -14.83 -6.38 16.20
C LEU A 213 -15.54 -7.75 16.22
N VAL A 214 -16.63 -7.89 15.47
CA VAL A 214 -17.39 -9.16 15.40
C VAL A 214 -16.54 -10.30 14.87
N THR A 215 -15.79 -10.07 13.79
CA THR A 215 -14.96 -11.10 13.14
C THR A 215 -13.77 -11.49 14.00
N GLY A 216 -13.06 -10.50 14.57
CA GLY A 216 -11.88 -10.73 15.41
C GLY A 216 -12.21 -11.34 16.77
N TRP A 217 -13.40 -11.08 17.33
CA TRP A 217 -13.88 -11.73 18.55
C TRP A 217 -14.37 -13.17 18.30
N ARG A 218 -15.11 -13.41 17.22
CA ARG A 218 -15.63 -14.76 16.88
C ARG A 218 -14.57 -15.72 16.34
N ALA A 219 -13.39 -15.21 16.03
CA ALA A 219 -12.24 -16.01 15.62
C ALA A 219 -11.42 -16.54 16.81
N ALA A 220 -11.82 -16.21 18.05
CA ALA A 220 -11.19 -16.67 19.29
C ALA A 220 -11.66 -18.08 19.70
#